data_AF-A0A0H1B9B4-F1
#
_entry.id   AF-A0A0H1B9B4-F1
#
_cell.length_a   1.000
_cell.length_b   1.000
_cell.length_c   1.000
_cell.angle_alpha   90.00
_cell.angle_beta   90.00
_cell.angle_gamma   90.00
#
_symmetry.space_group_name_H-M   'P 1'
#
loop_
_entity.id
_entity.type
_entity.pdbx_description
1 polymer ?
#
loop_
_entity_poly.entity_id
_entity_poly.type
_entity_poly.pdbx_seq_one_letter_code
_entity_poly.pdbx_strand_id
1 'polypeptide(L)'
;MTGQVRFGPDVEWVDGPEDLVPNVGRLEEAVREIQEYLPGVRPEAIGLDYCGVRPKLAGKEGEDKGAFRDFVIREEEGFEGFVNLLGIESPGLTSALAIGERVGELLYG
;
A
#
# COMPACT_ATOMS: atom_id res chain seq x y z
N MET A 1 -18.70 11.36 2.42
CA MET A 1 -17.30 11.86 2.40
C MET A 1 -17.30 13.27 2.97
N THR A 2 -16.57 13.50 4.05
CA THR A 2 -16.61 14.69 4.91
C THR A 2 -15.84 15.90 4.38
N GLY A 3 -15.52 15.96 3.08
CA GLY A 3 -14.85 17.11 2.45
C GLY A 3 -13.43 17.41 2.97
N GLN A 4 -12.87 16.53 3.80
CA GLN A 4 -11.50 16.67 4.30
C GLN A 4 -10.49 16.28 3.23
N VAL A 5 -9.46 17.12 3.09
CA VAL A 5 -8.32 16.87 2.21
C VAL A 5 -7.32 15.98 2.94
N ARG A 6 -6.71 15.04 2.22
CA ARG A 6 -5.66 14.15 2.71
C ARG A 6 -4.43 14.29 1.85
N PHE A 7 -3.27 14.15 2.46
CA PHE A 7 -1.97 14.18 1.79
C PHE A 7 -1.25 12.84 2.02
N GLY A 8 -0.31 12.52 1.12
CA GLY A 8 0.44 11.27 1.15
C GLY A 8 -0.12 10.20 0.19
N PRO A 9 0.09 8.91 0.48
CA PRO A 9 0.93 8.41 1.57
C PRO A 9 2.42 8.67 1.31
N ASP A 10 3.21 8.80 2.37
CA ASP A 10 4.65 8.61 2.28
C ASP A 10 4.99 7.10 2.27
N VAL A 11 6.28 6.77 2.39
CA VAL A 11 6.76 5.39 2.38
C VAL A 11 7.79 5.18 3.48
N GLU A 12 7.56 4.16 4.30
CA GLU A 12 8.51 3.61 5.26
C GLU A 12 8.43 2.08 5.28
N TRP A 13 9.55 1.43 5.60
CA TRP A 13 9.60 -0.01 5.82
C TRP A 13 9.30 -0.30 7.29
N VAL A 14 8.40 -1.25 7.53
CA VAL A 14 8.02 -1.72 8.87
C VAL A 14 8.31 -3.20 9.02
N ASP A 15 8.38 -3.68 10.26
CA ASP A 15 8.69 -5.08 10.56
C ASP A 15 7.49 -6.01 10.34
N GLY A 16 6.26 -5.49 10.42
CA GLY A 16 5.05 -6.31 10.33
C GLY A 16 3.78 -5.53 9.98
N PRO A 17 2.71 -6.23 9.54
CA PRO A 17 1.43 -5.62 9.17
C PRO A 17 0.65 -4.99 10.34
N GLU A 18 1.03 -5.30 11.58
CA GLU A 18 0.46 -4.74 12.80
C GLU A 18 0.95 -3.32 13.12
N ASP A 19 2.00 -2.84 12.42
CA ASP A 19 2.54 -1.50 12.61
C ASP A 19 1.62 -0.44 11.96
N LEU A 20 0.51 -0.16 12.66
CA LEU A 20 -0.58 0.69 12.21
C LEU A 20 -0.69 1.98 13.03
N VAL A 21 0.43 2.44 13.60
CA VAL A 21 0.52 3.73 14.30
C VAL A 21 1.21 4.74 13.39
N PRO A 22 0.57 5.85 13.01
CA PRO A 22 1.20 6.86 12.15
C PRO A 22 2.47 7.46 12.77
N ASN A 23 3.54 7.52 11.99
CA ASN A 23 4.83 8.04 12.42
C ASN A 23 4.81 9.59 12.56
N VAL A 24 4.88 10.08 13.80
CA VAL A 24 4.89 11.52 14.12
C VAL A 24 6.15 12.22 13.61
N GLY A 25 7.27 11.50 13.53
CA GLY A 25 8.60 12.06 13.24
C GLY A 25 8.75 12.66 11.84
N ARG A 26 7.80 12.39 10.94
CA ARG A 26 7.83 12.86 9.54
C ARG A 26 6.87 13.99 9.24
N LEU A 27 6.04 14.41 10.19
CA LEU A 27 4.99 15.40 9.96
C LEU A 27 5.58 16.77 9.54
N GLU A 28 6.66 17.21 10.18
CA GLU A 28 7.30 18.50 9.85
C GLU A 28 7.84 18.53 8.41
N GLU A 29 8.45 17.43 7.95
CA GLU A 29 8.96 17.29 6.59
C GLU A 29 7.80 17.26 5.58
N ALA A 30 6.76 16.46 5.83
CA ALA A 30 5.57 16.38 4.99
C ALA A 30 4.87 17.74 4.85
N VAL A 31 4.72 18.50 5.94
CA VAL A 31 4.15 19.86 5.91
C VAL A 31 4.97 20.77 4.98
N ARG A 32 6.30 20.68 5.06
CA ARG A 32 7.20 21.46 4.20
C ARG A 32 7.00 21.13 2.72
N GLU A 33 6.91 19.84 2.37
CA GLU A 33 6.66 19.39 0.99
C GLU A 33 5.29 19.83 0.49
N ILE A 34 4.25 19.74 1.32
CA ILE A 34 2.89 20.19 0.97
C ILE A 34 2.90 21.70 0.63
N GLN A 35 3.65 22.51 1.39
CA GLN A 35 3.73 23.95 1.15
C GLN A 35 4.41 24.32 -0.17
N GLU A 36 5.19 23.42 -0.78
CA GLU A 36 5.80 23.68 -2.09
C GLU A 36 4.75 23.79 -3.21
N TYR A 37 3.67 23.00 -3.14
CA TYR A 37 2.58 23.03 -4.12
C TYR A 37 1.27 23.63 -3.61
N LEU A 38 1.12 23.84 -2.30
CA LEU A 38 -0.04 24.48 -1.67
C LEU A 38 0.41 25.50 -0.60
N PRO A 39 1.02 26.63 -0.99
CA PRO A 39 1.69 27.55 -0.07
C PRO A 39 0.75 28.26 0.92
N GLY A 40 -0.55 28.29 0.65
CA GLY A 40 -1.56 28.88 1.54
C GLY A 40 -2.02 27.97 2.68
N VAL A 41 -1.53 26.73 2.74
CA VAL A 41 -1.91 25.81 3.82
C VAL A 41 -1.30 26.25 5.14
N ARG A 42 -2.11 26.27 6.20
CA ARG A 42 -1.64 26.51 7.56
C ARG A 42 -1.07 25.19 8.13
N PRO A 43 0.19 25.14 8.56
CA PRO A 43 0.80 23.92 9.14
C PRO A 43 -0.06 23.26 10.22
N GLU A 44 -0.61 24.06 11.12
CA GLU A 44 -1.47 23.68 12.23
C GLU A 44 -2.86 23.16 11.82
N ALA A 45 -3.22 23.25 10.54
CA ALA A 45 -4.39 22.58 9.98
C ALA A 45 -4.09 21.17 9.46
N ILE A 46 -2.81 20.76 9.42
CA ILE A 46 -2.36 19.45 8.98
C ILE A 46 -2.10 18.60 10.23
N GLY A 47 -2.75 17.45 10.31
CA GLY A 47 -2.57 16.48 11.38
C GLY A 47 -2.47 15.06 10.81
N LEU A 48 -2.08 14.12 11.67
CA LEU A 48 -2.06 12.71 11.34
C LEU A 48 -3.50 12.19 11.18
N ASP A 49 -3.73 11.35 10.18
CA ASP A 49 -5.01 10.70 9.94
C ASP A 49 -4.88 9.18 10.18
N TYR A 50 -4.45 8.43 9.17
CA TYR A 50 -4.23 6.98 9.26
C TYR A 50 -2.98 6.57 8.49
N CYS A 51 -2.50 5.37 8.75
CA CYS A 51 -1.48 4.69 7.94
C CYS A 51 -2.01 3.33 7.47
N GLY A 52 -1.26 2.70 6.57
CA GLY A 52 -1.55 1.35 6.10
C GLY A 52 -0.29 0.69 5.56
N VAL A 53 -0.21 -0.64 5.69
CA VAL A 53 0.96 -1.41 5.27
C VAL A 53 0.71 -2.03 3.88
N ARG A 54 1.65 -1.85 2.96
CA ARG A 54 1.61 -2.48 1.63
C ARG A 54 2.23 -3.89 1.71
N PRO A 55 1.55 -4.94 1.21
CA PRO A 55 2.13 -6.29 1.19
C PRO A 55 3.15 -6.40 0.06
N LYS A 56 4.44 -6.19 0.34
CA LYS A 56 5.53 -6.29 -0.65
C LYS A 56 6.11 -7.71 -0.71
N LEU A 57 6.42 -8.20 -1.91
CA LEU A 57 7.10 -9.50 -2.11
C LEU A 57 8.62 -9.43 -2.04
N ALA A 58 9.18 -8.25 -2.31
CA ALA A 58 10.59 -7.98 -2.09
C ALA A 58 10.72 -7.18 -0.79
N GLY A 59 11.65 -7.57 0.09
CA GLY A 59 12.01 -6.76 1.25
C GLY A 59 12.90 -5.58 0.85
N LYS A 60 13.15 -4.69 1.81
CA LYS A 60 13.98 -3.48 1.67
C LYS A 60 15.26 -3.68 0.87
N GLU A 61 16.05 -4.70 1.22
CA GLU A 61 17.32 -5.00 0.53
C GLU A 61 17.16 -5.42 -0.94
N GLY A 62 16.00 -6.00 -1.29
CA GLY A 62 15.67 -6.38 -2.66
C GLY A 62 15.25 -5.18 -3.50
N GLU A 63 14.44 -4.27 -2.93
CA GLU A 63 13.98 -3.06 -3.62
C GLU A 63 15.14 -2.09 -3.90
N ASP A 64 16.07 -1.92 -2.96
CA ASP A 64 17.29 -1.11 -3.14
C ASP A 64 18.21 -1.64 -4.26
N LYS A 65 18.09 -2.94 -4.60
CA LYS A 65 18.84 -3.59 -5.68
C LYS A 65 18.05 -3.66 -6.99
N GLY A 66 16.90 -2.99 -7.07
CA GLY A 66 16.02 -2.98 -8.25
C GLY A 66 15.29 -4.30 -8.49
N ALA A 67 15.20 -5.18 -7.49
CA ALA A 67 14.47 -6.44 -7.59
C ALA A 67 12.96 -6.21 -7.39
N PHE A 68 12.35 -5.47 -8.34
CA PHE A 68 10.90 -5.37 -8.40
C PHE A 68 10.28 -6.76 -8.58
N ARG A 69 9.26 -7.05 -7.77
CA ARG A 69 8.41 -8.22 -7.92
C ARG A 69 6.97 -7.75 -8.02
N ASP A 70 6.33 -8.16 -9.10
CA ASP A 70 4.90 -7.96 -9.27
C ASP A 70 4.12 -8.84 -8.28
N PHE A 71 2.79 -8.84 -8.35
CA PHE A 71 1.95 -9.70 -7.52
C PHE A 71 1.92 -11.17 -7.98
N VAL A 72 1.37 -12.04 -7.14
CA VAL A 72 1.12 -13.46 -7.44
C VAL A 72 -0.37 -13.75 -7.29
N ILE A 73 -0.97 -14.30 -8.35
CA ILE A 73 -2.29 -14.95 -8.32
C ILE A 73 -2.14 -16.34 -8.95
N ARG A 74 -2.12 -17.39 -8.13
CA ARG A 74 -1.96 -18.77 -8.60
C ARG A 74 -2.49 -19.79 -7.60
N GLU A 75 -2.90 -20.95 -8.10
CA GLU A 75 -3.14 -22.12 -7.26
C GLU A 75 -1.81 -22.66 -6.71
N GLU A 76 -1.80 -23.11 -5.45
CA GLU A 76 -0.62 -23.69 -4.82
C GLU A 76 -0.42 -25.15 -5.24
N GLU A 77 0.81 -25.48 -5.64
CA GLU A 77 1.14 -26.83 -6.07
C GLU A 77 0.97 -27.83 -4.91
N GLY A 78 0.18 -28.88 -5.15
CA GLY A 78 -0.11 -29.91 -4.15
C GLY A 78 -1.24 -29.58 -3.18
N PHE A 79 -1.92 -28.43 -3.33
CA PHE A 79 -3.06 -28.03 -2.50
C PHE A 79 -4.25 -27.63 -3.38
N GLU A 80 -4.99 -28.63 -3.85
CA GLU A 80 -6.17 -28.45 -4.71
C GLU A 80 -7.17 -27.46 -4.09
N GLY A 81 -7.53 -26.44 -4.87
CA GLY A 81 -8.46 -25.39 -4.47
C GLY A 81 -7.86 -24.27 -3.62
N PHE A 82 -6.56 -24.30 -3.31
CA PHE A 82 -5.89 -23.23 -2.56
C PHE A 82 -5.25 -22.20 -3.50
N VAL A 83 -5.80 -20.99 -3.56
CA VAL A 83 -5.29 -19.90 -4.42
C VAL A 83 -4.58 -18.83 -3.59
N ASN A 84 -3.32 -18.57 -3.90
CA ASN A 84 -2.51 -17.50 -3.32
C ASN A 84 -2.78 -16.17 -4.01
N LEU A 85 -3.03 -15.12 -3.22
CA LEU A 85 -3.02 -13.71 -3.63
C LEU A 85 -1.95 -13.00 -2.81
N LEU A 86 -0.75 -12.85 -3.36
CA LEU A 86 0.40 -12.27 -2.66
C LEU A 86 0.86 -11.02 -3.38
N GLY A 87 1.39 -10.04 -2.65
CA GLY A 87 1.93 -8.83 -3.30
C GLY A 87 0.86 -7.87 -3.81
N ILE A 88 -0.41 -8.04 -3.45
CA ILE A 88 -1.52 -7.21 -3.95
C ILE A 88 -1.50 -5.84 -3.26
N GLU A 89 -0.60 -4.96 -3.71
CA GLU A 89 -0.57 -3.55 -3.34
C GLU A 89 -1.46 -2.69 -4.26
N SER A 90 -1.23 -1.38 -4.35
CA SER A 90 -1.93 -0.53 -5.32
C SER A 90 -1.61 -0.97 -6.75
N PRO A 91 -2.61 -1.10 -7.66
CA PRO A 91 -4.01 -0.67 -7.55
C PRO A 91 -5.01 -1.78 -7.18
N GLY A 92 -4.71 -2.64 -6.20
CA GLY A 92 -5.47 -3.84 -5.85
C GLY A 92 -6.96 -3.61 -5.56
N LEU A 93 -7.33 -2.52 -4.88
CA LEU A 93 -8.74 -2.18 -4.65
C LEU A 93 -9.47 -1.87 -5.96
N THR A 94 -8.85 -1.07 -6.84
CA THR A 94 -9.41 -0.75 -8.16
C THR A 94 -9.54 -2.00 -9.03
N SER A 95 -8.56 -2.91 -8.92
CA SER A 95 -8.52 -4.17 -9.67
C SER A 95 -9.27 -5.33 -9.02
N ALA A 96 -9.98 -5.11 -7.91
CA ALA A 96 -10.54 -6.20 -7.09
C ALA A 96 -11.49 -7.13 -7.86
N LEU A 97 -12.31 -6.58 -8.78
CA LEU A 97 -13.22 -7.39 -9.60
C LEU A 97 -12.47 -8.27 -10.59
N ALA A 98 -11.47 -7.73 -11.29
CA ALA A 98 -10.63 -8.48 -12.23
C ALA A 98 -9.80 -9.57 -11.50
N ILE A 99 -9.32 -9.27 -10.29
CA ILE A 99 -8.67 -10.26 -9.44
C ILE A 99 -9.66 -11.39 -9.09
N GLY A 100 -10.90 -11.04 -8.71
CA GLY A 100 -11.96 -12.02 -8.44
C GLY A 100 -12.28 -12.91 -9.64
N GLU A 101 -12.40 -12.33 -10.84
CA GLU A 101 -12.58 -13.08 -12.10
C GLU A 101 -11.44 -14.07 -12.33
N ARG A 102 -10.19 -13.61 -12.17
CA ARG A 102 -9.02 -14.46 -12.34
C ARG A 102 -8.98 -15.63 -11.36
N VAL A 103 -9.39 -15.41 -10.10
CA VAL A 103 -9.51 -16.48 -9.10
C VAL A 103 -10.62 -17.45 -9.48
N GLY A 104 -11.75 -16.96 -9.99
CA GLY A 104 -12.84 -17.80 -10.49
C GLY A 104 -12.42 -18.70 -11.64
N GLU A 105 -11.65 -18.18 -12.60
CA GLU A 105 -11.07 -18.97 -13.70
C GLU A 105 -10.14 -20.09 -13.19
N LEU A 106 -9.31 -19.80 -12.19
CA LEU A 106 -8.40 -20.80 -11.63
C LEU A 106 -9.14 -21.95 -10.94
N LEU A 107 -10.30 -21.67 -10.31
CA LEU A 107 -11.05 -22.66 -9.53
C LEU A 107 -12.10 -23.42 -10.33
N TYR A 108 -12.65 -22.81 -11.38
CA TYR A 108 -13.84 -23.33 -12.07
C TYR A 108 -13.75 -23.29 -13.59
N GLY A 109 -12.65 -22.77 -14.15
CA GLY A 109 -12.41 -22.61 -15.59
C GLY A 109 -11.78 -23.82 -16.27
#